data_AF-A0A6V7KUX1-F1
#
_entry.id   AF-A0A6V7KUX1-F1
#
_cell.length_a   1.000
_cell.length_b   1.000
_cell.length_c   1.000
_cell.angle_alpha   90.00
_cell.angle_beta   90.00
_cell.angle_gamma   90.00
#
_symmetry.space_group_name_H-M   'P 1'
#
loop_
_entity.id
_entity.type
_entity.pdbx_description
1 polymer ?
#
loop_
_entity_poly.entity_id
_entity_poly.type
_entity_poly.pdbx_seq_one_letter_code
_entity_poly.pdbx_strand_id
1 'polypeptide(L)' 'WYHGSITRIEAEAVLRLLREGSYLVRNSESTKQDYSLSL' A
#
# COMPACT_ATOMS: atom_id res chain seq x y z
N TRP A 1 0.11 0.03 9.16
CA TRP A 1 -1.15 0.30 8.43
C TRP A 1 -0.95 1.43 7.43
N TYR A 2 -0.37 2.58 7.79
CA TYR A 2 0.09 3.58 6.82
C TYR A 2 1.60 3.43 6.54
N HIS A 3 1.96 3.34 5.25
CA HIS A 3 3.33 3.10 4.79
C HIS A 3 3.92 4.27 3.99
N GLY A 4 3.17 5.35 3.80
CA GLY A 4 3.63 6.53 3.07
C GLY A 4 3.84 6.27 1.57
N SER A 5 4.89 6.85 1.00
CA SER A 5 5.21 6.75 -0.43
C SER A 5 5.91 5.43 -0.77
N ILE A 6 5.18 4.32 -0.67
CA ILE A 6 5.59 3.04 -1.27
C ILE A 6 4.86 2.83 -2.59
N THR A 7 5.55 2.22 -3.54
CA THR A 7 4.98 1.87 -4.84
C THR A 7 3.95 0.76 -4.70
N ARG A 8 3.10 0.60 -5.73
CA ARG A 8 2.19 -0.55 -5.79
C ARG A 8 2.91 -1.90 -5.65
N ILE A 9 4.07 -2.05 -6.27
CA ILE A 9 4.83 -3.32 -6.28
C ILE A 9 5.39 -3.63 -4.89
N GLU A 10 5.91 -2.61 -4.19
CA GLU A 10 6.37 -2.77 -2.81
C GLU A 10 5.21 -3.13 -1.86
N ALA A 11 4.04 -2.53 -2.06
CA ALA A 11 2.84 -2.88 -1.29
C ALA A 11 2.45 -4.35 -1.48
N GLU A 12 2.45 -4.85 -2.73
CA GLU A 12 2.18 -6.26 -3.03
C GLU A 12 3.23 -7.18 -2.39
N ALA A 13 4.51 -6.80 -2.40
CA ALA A 13 5.58 -7.58 -1.78
C ALA A 13 5.42 -7.70 -0.25
N VAL A 14 5.01 -6.61 0.41
CA VAL A 14 4.71 -6.60 1.86
C VAL A 14 3.50 -7.49 2.17
N LEU A 15 2.41 -7.33 1.42
CA LEU A 15 1.14 -8.05 1.66
C LEU A 15 1.27 -9.56 1.44
N ARG A 16 2.13 -9.99 0.49
CA ARG A 16 2.42 -11.43 0.23
C ARG A 16 2.96 -12.18 1.44
N LEU A 17 3.62 -11.49 2.37
CA LEU A 17 4.18 -12.10 3.58
C LEU A 17 3.20 -12.12 4.75
N LEU A 18 2.03 -11.50 4.59
CA LEU A 18 1.04 -11.36 5.65
C LEU A 18 -0.14 -12.31 5.44
N ARG A 19 -1.01 -12.40 6.44
CA ARG A 19 -2.21 -13.23 6.40
C ARG A 19 -3.20 -12.69 5.36
N GLU A 20 -4.02 -13.57 4.80
CA GLU A 20 -5.20 -13.20 4.02
C GLU A 20 -6.06 -12.13 4.76
N GLY A 21 -6.50 -11.13 4.00
CA GLY A 21 -7.23 -9.97 4.55
C GLY A 21 -6.35 -8.87 5.15
N SER A 22 -5.02 -9.00 5.08
CA SER A 22 -4.11 -7.92 5.45
C SER A 22 -4.19 -6.78 4.45
N TYR A 23 -4.13 -5.53 4.93
CA TYR A 23 -4.18 -4.35 4.08
C TYR A 23 -3.23 -3.27 4.59
N LEU A 24 -2.88 -2.34 3.70
CA LEU A 24 -2.12 -1.15 4.04
C LEU A 24 -2.59 0.06 3.23
N VAL A 25 -2.28 1.25 3.73
CA VAL A 25 -2.52 2.54 3.10
C VAL A 25 -1.18 3.11 2.64
N ARG A 26 -1.11 3.56 1.39
CA ARG A 26 0.05 4.20 0.76
C ARG A 26 -0.36 5.51 0.10
N ASN A 27 0.62 6.34 -0.26
CA ASN A 27 0.38 7.54 -1.04
C ASN A 27 0.07 7.15 -2.49
N SER A 28 -0.83 7.90 -3.13
CA SER A 28 -1.11 7.76 -4.56
C SER A 28 0.11 8.22 -5.35
N GLU A 29 0.55 7.40 -6.31
CA GLU A 29 1.64 7.76 -7.23
C GLU A 29 1.19 8.82 -8.25
N SER A 30 -0.12 8.90 -8.53
CA SER A 30 -0.68 9.76 -9.57
C SER A 30 -1.15 11.12 -9.04
N THR A 31 -1.59 11.20 -7.78
CA THR A 31 -2.08 12.45 -7.18
C THR A 31 -1.32 12.74 -5.90
N LYS A 32 -0.57 13.86 -5.86
CA LYS A 32 0.02 14.34 -4.62
C LYS A 32 -1.12 14.69 -3.65
N GLN A 33 -1.08 14.08 -2.45
CA GLN A 33 -2.06 14.19 -1.35
C GLN A 33 -3.25 13.21 -1.35
N ASP A 34 -3.34 12.32 -2.35
CA ASP A 34 -4.29 11.20 -2.25
C ASP A 34 -3.66 9.98 -1.60
N TYR A 35 -4.51 9.17 -0.96
CA TYR A 35 -4.14 7.89 -0.36
C TYR A 35 -4.79 6.73 -1.11
N SER A 36 -4.09 5.62 -1.20
CA SER A 36 -4.54 4.37 -1.81
C SER A 36 -4.49 3.24 -0.79
N LEU A 37 -5.57 2.46 -0.70
CA LEU A 37 -5.63 1.22 0.06
C LEU A 37 -5.14 0.05 -0.83
N SER A 38 -4.33 -0.85 -0.28
CA SER A 38 -3.88 -2.08 -0.94
C SER A 38 -4.24 -3.28 -0.08
N LEU A 39 -4.80 -4.34 -0.70
CA LEU A 39 -5.28 -5.60 -0.12
C LEU A 39 -4.66 -6.78 -0.88
#